data_AF-A0A8S3B143-F1
#
_entry.id   AF-A0A8S3B143-F1
#
_cell.length_a   1.000
_cell.length_b   1.000
_cell.length_c   1.000
_cell.angle_alpha   90.00
_cell.angle_beta   90.00
_cell.angle_gamma   90.00
#
_symmetry.space_group_name_H-M   'P 1'
#
loop_
_entity.id
_entity.type
_entity.pdbx_description
1 polymer ?
#
loop_
_entity_poly.entity_id
_entity_poly.type
_entity_poly.pdbx_seq_one_letter_code
_entity_poly.pdbx_strand_id
1 'polypeptide(L)'
;MKFYLNCLKVVRLYSINFNRQLSISHKYFQRPETLPNVFDRKAKLKQRERTCLDPDYKIYSYVHERVAQSLVDRIFDIKRTFESAVDLGCGRGLTASELTKDVVKRITMIDSSSLMLDQIRPPVEENGHDGIEIIKKHIDEEQFSGDESSYDLAYSCLSLHWINDLPGVLRKVLHALKNDAPFIGAMFASDTLYELRVALQLAENEREGGFAAHISPFVEPPDIGGLLQRIGYNIVTLVR
;
A
#
# COMPACT_ATOMS: atom_id res chain seq x y z
N MET A 1 12.94 -8.56 33.00
CA MET A 1 11.70 -8.30 33.78
C MET A 1 11.98 -7.48 35.04
N LYS A 2 12.52 -6.26 34.86
CA LYS A 2 12.74 -5.21 35.85
C LYS A 2 13.04 -3.96 35.04
N PHE A 3 12.01 -3.23 34.61
CA PHE A 3 12.05 -1.82 34.14
C PHE A 3 10.64 -1.33 33.71
N TYR A 4 9.59 -1.86 34.33
CA TYR A 4 8.20 -1.43 34.16
C TYR A 4 7.59 -1.16 35.53
N LEU A 5 8.10 -0.15 36.26
CA LEU A 5 7.48 0.34 37.51
C LEU A 5 8.23 1.58 38.00
N ASN A 6 8.07 2.72 37.31
CA ASN A 6 8.33 4.04 37.92
C ASN A 6 7.77 5.20 37.08
N CYS A 7 6.46 5.23 36.86
CA CYS A 7 5.79 6.45 36.37
C CYS A 7 4.39 6.65 36.99
N LEU A 8 4.26 6.40 38.30
CA LEU A 8 2.98 6.53 39.03
C LEU A 8 3.13 7.20 40.42
N LYS A 9 4.08 8.13 40.57
CA LYS A 9 4.32 8.84 41.84
C LYS A 9 4.51 10.35 41.72
N VAL A 10 3.76 11.02 40.84
CA VAL A 10 3.61 12.49 40.88
C VAL A 10 2.15 12.90 40.67
N VAL A 11 1.24 12.25 41.38
CA VAL A 11 -0.17 12.69 41.49
C VAL A 11 -0.56 12.67 42.97
N ARG A 12 -0.10 13.67 43.71
CA ARG A 12 -0.67 14.14 44.99
C ARG A 12 0.25 15.21 45.56
N LEU A 13 -0.05 16.46 45.25
CA LEU A 13 0.17 17.64 46.08
C LEU A 13 -0.52 18.79 45.32
N TYR A 14 -1.22 19.64 46.05
CA TYR A 14 -2.13 20.71 45.59
C TYR A 14 -3.59 20.29 45.33
N SER A 15 -4.27 19.90 46.41
CA SER A 15 -5.69 20.25 46.58
C SER A 15 -5.78 21.74 46.91
N ILE A 16 -6.29 22.55 45.99
CA ILE A 16 -6.86 23.86 46.29
C ILE A 16 -8.22 23.92 45.61
N ASN A 17 -9.25 24.11 46.44
CA ASN A 17 -10.63 24.34 46.05
C ASN A 17 -10.74 25.65 45.25
N PHE A 18 -11.31 25.60 44.05
CA PHE A 18 -11.94 26.78 43.46
C PHE A 18 -13.16 26.38 42.62
N ASN A 19 -14.33 26.60 43.21
CA ASN A 19 -15.61 26.60 42.51
C ASN A 19 -15.63 27.76 41.50
N ARG A 20 -15.59 27.43 40.21
CA ARG A 20 -16.09 28.32 39.14
C ARG A 20 -16.62 27.47 37.99
N GLN A 21 -17.93 27.53 37.78
CA GLN A 21 -18.54 27.16 36.51
C GLN A 21 -17.87 27.97 35.40
N LEU A 22 -17.14 27.29 34.53
CA LEU A 22 -16.63 27.84 33.27
C LEU A 22 -17.10 26.89 32.17
N SER A 23 -17.99 27.41 31.34
CA SER A 23 -18.45 26.78 30.10
C SER A 23 -17.26 26.39 29.23
N ILE A 24 -17.00 25.09 29.10
CA ILE A 24 -15.93 24.58 28.24
C ILE A 24 -16.43 24.66 26.79
N SER A 25 -16.03 25.72 26.10
CA SER A 25 -16.07 25.81 24.65
C SER A 25 -15.26 24.65 24.07
N HIS A 26 -15.92 23.79 23.29
CA HIS A 26 -15.30 22.76 22.45
C HIS A 26 -14.37 23.42 21.42
N LYS A 27 -13.13 23.70 21.82
CA LYS A 27 -12.02 23.99 20.92
C LYS A 27 -10.89 23.02 21.23
N TYR A 28 -11.10 21.76 20.86
CA TYR A 28 -9.98 20.86 20.66
C TYR A 28 -9.14 21.40 19.52
N PHE A 29 -7.98 21.92 19.92
CA PHE A 29 -6.78 22.24 19.19
C PHE A 29 -6.68 21.49 17.83
N GLN A 30 -6.97 22.17 16.72
CA GLN A 30 -6.54 21.70 15.40
C GLN A 30 -5.02 21.90 15.32
N ARG A 31 -4.24 20.88 15.68
CA ARG A 31 -2.89 20.74 15.13
C ARG A 31 -3.06 20.43 13.64
N PRO A 32 -2.37 21.11 12.72
CA PRO A 32 -2.18 20.52 11.40
C PRO A 32 -1.37 19.24 11.64
N GLU A 33 -2.01 18.08 11.59
CA GLU A 33 -1.31 16.80 11.61
C GLU A 33 -0.48 16.74 10.34
N THR A 34 0.78 17.16 10.41
CA THR A 34 1.77 16.64 9.48
C THR A 34 1.85 15.15 9.76
N LEU A 35 1.18 14.34 8.93
CA LEU A 35 1.29 12.89 8.97
C LEU A 35 2.78 12.53 9.10
N PRO A 36 3.19 11.79 10.14
CA PRO A 36 4.58 11.41 10.29
C PRO A 36 5.00 10.62 9.06
N ASN A 37 6.11 11.02 8.44
CA ASN A 37 6.65 10.34 7.27
C ASN A 37 7.39 9.08 7.76
N VAL A 38 6.65 7.99 7.88
CA VAL A 38 7.12 6.68 8.34
C VAL A 38 8.01 6.02 7.28
N PHE A 39 7.68 6.20 6.01
CA PHE A 39 8.37 5.58 4.88
C PHE A 39 9.16 6.60 4.08
N ASP A 40 10.49 6.53 4.12
CA ASP A 40 11.34 7.32 3.24
C ASP A 40 11.14 6.87 1.78
N ARG A 41 10.30 7.62 1.05
CA ARG A 41 9.97 7.38 -0.36
C ARG A 41 11.20 7.43 -1.26
N LYS A 42 12.21 8.27 -0.96
CA LYS A 42 13.46 8.33 -1.74
C LYS A 42 14.29 7.06 -1.53
N ALA A 43 14.33 6.55 -0.30
CA ALA A 43 14.98 5.27 -0.03
C ALA A 43 14.26 4.11 -0.74
N LYS A 44 12.92 4.11 -0.76
CA LYS A 44 12.13 3.10 -1.48
C LYS A 44 12.29 3.17 -2.99
N LEU A 45 12.36 4.36 -3.58
CA LEU A 45 12.70 4.53 -4.98
C LEU A 45 14.08 3.93 -5.30
N LYS A 46 15.11 4.26 -4.51
CA LYS A 46 16.46 3.68 -4.68
C LYS A 46 16.47 2.16 -4.56
N GLN A 47 15.71 1.59 -3.62
CA GLN A 47 15.58 0.14 -3.47
C GLN A 47 14.95 -0.49 -4.72
N ARG A 48 13.86 0.11 -5.21
CA ARG A 48 13.17 -0.32 -6.44
C ARG A 48 14.10 -0.25 -7.66
N GLU A 49 14.81 0.86 -7.86
CA GLU A 49 15.76 1.02 -8.97
C GLU A 49 16.95 0.06 -8.89
N ARG A 50 17.44 -0.28 -7.68
CA ARG A 50 18.48 -1.31 -7.51
C ARG A 50 17.98 -2.68 -7.97
N THR A 51 16.78 -3.08 -7.56
CA THR A 51 16.13 -4.31 -8.03
C THR A 51 15.85 -4.30 -9.54
N CYS A 52 15.62 -3.11 -10.10
CA CYS A 52 15.43 -2.92 -11.55
C CYS A 52 16.71 -3.26 -12.34
N LEU A 53 17.87 -2.86 -11.82
CA LEU A 53 19.19 -3.00 -12.44
C LEU A 53 19.89 -4.32 -12.13
N ASP A 54 19.39 -5.07 -11.16
CA ASP A 54 19.94 -6.38 -10.79
C ASP A 54 19.70 -7.41 -11.92
N PRO A 55 20.75 -8.01 -12.51
CA PRO A 55 20.59 -9.01 -13.57
C PRO A 55 19.94 -10.30 -13.07
N ASP A 56 20.05 -10.60 -11.77
CA ASP A 56 19.57 -11.83 -11.15
C ASP A 56 18.16 -11.70 -10.59
N TYR A 57 17.45 -10.61 -10.90
CA TYR A 57 16.15 -10.32 -10.29
C TYR A 57 15.12 -11.44 -10.41
N LYS A 58 15.19 -12.20 -11.50
CA LYS A 58 14.31 -13.35 -11.76
C LYS A 58 14.40 -14.44 -10.69
N ILE A 59 15.54 -14.56 -10.00
CA ILE A 59 15.75 -15.57 -8.95
C ILE A 59 14.77 -15.35 -7.78
N TYR A 60 14.37 -14.10 -7.52
CA TYR A 60 13.49 -13.74 -6.41
C TYR A 60 12.13 -13.15 -6.85
N SER A 61 11.91 -12.92 -8.15
CA SER A 61 10.62 -12.45 -8.68
C SER A 61 9.45 -13.39 -8.39
N TYR A 62 9.70 -14.69 -8.18
CA TYR A 62 8.67 -15.72 -7.99
C TYR A 62 7.66 -15.37 -6.88
N VAL A 63 8.09 -14.67 -5.82
CA VAL A 63 7.17 -14.23 -4.75
C VAL A 63 6.18 -13.20 -5.28
N HIS A 64 6.67 -12.23 -6.05
CA HIS A 64 5.83 -11.19 -6.62
C HIS A 64 4.92 -11.75 -7.72
N GLU A 65 5.45 -12.65 -8.57
CA GLU A 65 4.68 -13.38 -9.59
C GLU A 65 3.54 -14.18 -8.94
N ARG A 66 3.81 -14.92 -7.86
CA ARG A 66 2.79 -15.70 -7.17
C ARG A 66 1.68 -14.84 -6.56
N VAL A 67 2.01 -13.65 -6.04
CA VAL A 67 1.01 -12.71 -5.51
C VAL A 67 0.23 -12.05 -6.65
N ALA A 68 0.90 -11.69 -7.74
CA ALA A 68 0.26 -11.16 -8.94
C ALA A 68 -0.77 -12.14 -9.49
N GLN A 69 -0.42 -13.43 -9.61
CA GLN A 69 -1.34 -14.51 -10.03
C GLN A 69 -2.60 -14.57 -9.17
N SER A 70 -2.45 -14.55 -7.85
CA SER A 70 -3.62 -14.55 -6.96
C SER A 70 -4.45 -13.27 -7.03
N LEU A 71 -3.86 -12.14 -7.41
CA LEU A 71 -4.60 -10.91 -7.67
C LEU A 71 -5.37 -11.01 -8.99
N VAL A 72 -4.72 -11.55 -10.03
CA VAL A 72 -5.27 -11.78 -11.36
C VAL A 72 -6.45 -12.76 -11.32
N ASP A 73 -6.34 -13.86 -10.58
CA ASP A 73 -7.44 -14.80 -10.34
C ASP A 73 -8.71 -14.08 -9.84
N ARG A 74 -8.55 -13.14 -8.89
CA ARG A 74 -9.67 -12.35 -8.37
C ARG A 74 -10.25 -11.38 -9.39
N ILE A 75 -9.44 -10.86 -10.30
CA ILE A 75 -9.93 -10.06 -11.42
C ILE A 75 -10.76 -10.96 -12.36
N PHE A 76 -10.28 -12.17 -12.67
CA PHE A 76 -10.98 -13.16 -13.51
C PHE A 76 -12.29 -13.70 -12.89
N ASP A 77 -12.43 -13.68 -11.57
CA ASP A 77 -13.67 -14.04 -10.88
C ASP A 77 -14.81 -13.05 -11.18
N ILE A 78 -14.48 -11.80 -11.49
CA ILE A 78 -15.46 -10.77 -11.84
C ILE A 78 -15.87 -10.96 -13.30
N LYS A 79 -17.10 -11.46 -13.52
CA LYS A 79 -17.63 -11.80 -14.86
C LYS A 79 -18.09 -10.57 -15.64
N ARG A 80 -17.15 -9.67 -15.94
CA ARG A 80 -17.34 -8.52 -16.84
C ARG A 80 -16.03 -8.12 -17.51
N THR A 81 -16.13 -7.41 -18.62
CA THR A 81 -14.99 -6.75 -19.27
C THR A 81 -14.88 -5.32 -18.76
N PHE A 82 -13.66 -4.90 -18.44
CA PHE A 82 -13.29 -3.57 -17.97
C PHE A 82 -12.76 -2.73 -19.13
N GLU A 83 -13.32 -1.54 -19.32
CA GLU A 83 -12.89 -0.64 -20.41
C GLU A 83 -11.61 0.12 -20.04
N SER A 84 -11.38 0.38 -18.75
CA SER A 84 -10.27 1.22 -18.28
C SER A 84 -9.86 0.83 -16.87
N ALA A 85 -8.65 0.27 -16.74
CA ALA A 85 -8.05 -0.07 -15.46
C ALA A 85 -6.90 0.86 -15.08
N VAL A 86 -6.63 1.00 -13.79
CA VAL A 86 -5.42 1.63 -13.25
C VAL A 86 -4.65 0.66 -12.35
N ASP A 87 -3.35 0.58 -12.57
CA ASP A 87 -2.38 -0.21 -11.79
C ASP A 87 -1.47 0.71 -11.00
N LEU A 88 -1.62 0.72 -9.66
CA LEU A 88 -0.87 1.59 -8.76
C LEU A 88 0.37 0.88 -8.23
N GLY A 89 1.54 1.43 -8.55
CA GLY A 89 2.82 0.84 -8.18
C GLY A 89 3.13 -0.42 -8.98
N CYS A 90 2.88 -0.36 -10.30
CA CYS A 90 2.86 -1.51 -11.20
C CYS A 90 4.20 -2.26 -11.31
N GLY A 91 5.31 -1.64 -10.92
CA GLY A 91 6.65 -2.20 -11.07
C GLY A 91 6.91 -2.60 -12.53
N ARG A 92 7.32 -3.85 -12.73
CA ARG A 92 7.58 -4.44 -14.06
C ARG A 92 6.32 -4.93 -14.78
N GLY A 93 5.14 -4.69 -14.24
CA GLY A 93 3.88 -5.04 -14.89
C GLY A 93 3.48 -6.51 -14.82
N LEU A 94 3.89 -7.24 -13.78
CA LEU A 94 3.62 -8.68 -13.67
C LEU A 94 2.12 -8.98 -13.72
N THR A 95 1.31 -8.27 -12.93
CA THR A 95 -0.16 -8.42 -12.94
C THR A 95 -0.74 -8.14 -14.33
N ALA A 96 -0.34 -7.03 -14.96
CA ALA A 96 -0.82 -6.66 -16.29
C ALA A 96 -0.42 -7.70 -17.35
N SER A 97 0.73 -8.36 -17.18
CA SER A 97 1.24 -9.35 -18.14
C SER A 97 0.43 -10.64 -18.21
N GLU A 98 -0.40 -10.92 -17.20
CA GLU A 98 -1.28 -12.09 -17.12
C GLU A 98 -2.74 -11.77 -17.48
N LEU A 99 -3.09 -10.49 -17.66
CA LEU A 99 -4.43 -10.09 -18.07
C LEU A 99 -4.62 -10.21 -19.59
N THR A 100 -5.86 -10.44 -20.01
CA THR A 100 -6.25 -10.56 -21.42
C THR A 100 -7.23 -9.46 -21.83
N LYS A 101 -7.33 -9.19 -23.13
CA LYS A 101 -8.23 -8.16 -23.69
C LYS A 101 -9.71 -8.44 -23.44
N ASP A 102 -10.07 -9.69 -23.20
CA ASP A 102 -11.44 -10.08 -22.88
C ASP A 102 -11.81 -9.65 -21.45
N VAL A 103 -10.80 -9.42 -20.60
CA VAL A 103 -10.96 -8.90 -19.24
C VAL A 103 -10.77 -7.39 -19.21
N VAL A 104 -9.70 -6.84 -19.80
CA VAL A 104 -9.40 -5.40 -19.73
C VAL A 104 -8.99 -4.83 -21.08
N LYS A 105 -9.60 -3.73 -21.53
CA LYS A 105 -9.28 -3.07 -22.80
C LYS A 105 -8.11 -2.10 -22.72
N ARG A 106 -8.01 -1.33 -21.62
CA ARG A 106 -6.92 -0.36 -21.40
C ARG A 106 -6.44 -0.41 -19.96
N ILE A 107 -5.12 -0.31 -19.77
CA ILE A 107 -4.48 -0.25 -18.45
C ILE A 107 -3.60 1.00 -18.38
N THR A 108 -3.89 1.88 -17.41
CA THR A 108 -2.97 2.94 -16.99
C THR A 108 -2.04 2.41 -15.90
N MET A 109 -0.76 2.26 -16.21
CA MET A 109 0.26 1.72 -15.32
C MET A 109 1.06 2.85 -14.69
N ILE A 110 1.07 2.90 -13.36
CA ILE A 110 1.69 3.97 -12.58
C ILE A 110 2.79 3.39 -11.71
N ASP A 111 3.98 3.97 -11.76
CA ASP A 111 5.07 3.66 -10.82
C ASP A 111 5.93 4.91 -10.59
N SER A 112 6.49 5.02 -9.39
CA SER A 112 7.46 6.05 -9.00
C SER A 112 8.82 5.93 -9.70
N SER A 113 9.12 4.80 -10.33
CA SER A 113 10.38 4.53 -11.02
C SER A 113 10.16 4.42 -12.52
N SER A 114 10.73 5.36 -13.27
CA SER A 114 10.74 5.28 -14.74
C SER A 114 11.44 4.02 -15.24
N LEU A 115 12.50 3.56 -14.56
CA LEU A 115 13.23 2.35 -14.93
C LEU A 115 12.34 1.10 -14.86
N MET A 116 11.45 1.02 -13.87
CA MET A 116 10.47 -0.07 -13.80
C MET A 116 9.49 -0.02 -14.96
N LEU A 117 8.98 1.17 -15.28
CA LEU A 117 8.07 1.38 -16.41
C LEU A 117 8.70 0.97 -17.75
N ASP A 118 9.98 1.28 -17.95
CA ASP A 118 10.73 0.92 -19.16
C ASP A 118 10.87 -0.59 -19.32
N GLN A 119 10.87 -1.33 -18.21
CA GLN A 119 10.97 -2.79 -18.19
C GLN A 119 9.62 -3.51 -18.22
N ILE A 120 8.50 -2.78 -18.20
CA ILE A 120 7.18 -3.37 -18.42
C ILE A 120 7.20 -4.07 -19.78
N ARG A 121 7.13 -5.38 -19.71
CA ARG A 121 6.96 -6.22 -20.89
C ARG A 121 5.51 -6.10 -21.34
N PRO A 122 5.26 -6.08 -22.65
CA PRO A 122 3.92 -6.33 -23.13
C PRO A 122 3.45 -7.71 -22.60
N PRO A 123 2.16 -7.87 -22.30
CA PRO A 123 1.57 -9.16 -21.94
C PRO A 123 1.92 -10.29 -22.93
N VAL A 124 2.13 -11.51 -22.43
CA VAL A 124 2.92 -12.60 -23.07
C VAL A 124 2.28 -13.18 -24.35
N GLU A 125 2.94 -13.02 -25.50
CA GLU A 125 2.51 -13.41 -26.86
C GLU A 125 1.93 -14.82 -27.11
N GLU A 126 1.91 -15.75 -26.16
CA GLU A 126 1.65 -17.15 -26.49
C GLU A 126 0.19 -17.51 -26.79
N ASN A 127 -0.86 -16.71 -26.49
CA ASN A 127 -2.23 -17.02 -26.94
C ASN A 127 -3.28 -15.87 -26.99
N GLY A 128 -2.90 -14.59 -27.12
CA GLY A 128 -3.89 -13.56 -27.52
C GLY A 128 -3.75 -12.16 -26.91
N HIS A 129 -2.75 -11.40 -27.35
CA HIS A 129 -2.51 -10.01 -26.89
C HIS A 129 -2.69 -8.95 -27.96
N ASP A 130 -3.41 -9.26 -29.03
CA ASP A 130 -3.85 -8.24 -29.96
C ASP A 130 -4.96 -7.38 -29.29
N GLY A 131 -4.59 -6.30 -28.60
CA GLY A 131 -5.51 -5.19 -28.33
C GLY A 131 -5.70 -4.67 -26.90
N ILE A 132 -4.81 -4.91 -25.93
CA ILE A 132 -4.83 -4.11 -24.67
C ILE A 132 -4.02 -2.83 -24.88
N GLU A 133 -4.66 -1.68 -24.67
CA GLU A 133 -4.01 -0.37 -24.69
C GLU A 133 -3.26 -0.13 -23.37
N ILE A 134 -1.93 0.02 -23.40
CA ILE A 134 -1.12 0.30 -22.21
C ILE A 134 -0.67 1.76 -22.20
N ILE A 135 -1.01 2.47 -21.12
CA ILE A 135 -0.58 3.85 -20.87
C ILE A 135 0.35 3.85 -19.65
N LYS A 136 1.62 4.21 -19.83
CA LYS A 136 2.59 4.31 -18.73
C LYS A 136 2.64 5.74 -18.18
N LYS A 137 2.57 5.92 -16.87
CA LYS A 137 2.70 7.22 -16.20
C LYS A 137 3.71 7.14 -15.05
N HIS A 138 4.76 7.95 -15.14
CA HIS A 138 5.76 8.09 -14.08
C HIS A 138 5.23 9.05 -13.00
N ILE A 139 4.63 8.49 -11.95
CA ILE A 139 3.97 9.23 -10.86
C ILE A 139 4.19 8.46 -9.56
N ASP A 140 4.53 9.14 -8.46
CA ASP A 140 4.50 8.54 -7.12
C ASP A 140 3.05 8.21 -6.75
N GLU A 141 2.78 7.00 -6.26
CA GLU A 141 1.45 6.55 -5.91
C GLU A 141 0.75 7.47 -4.87
N GLU A 142 1.50 8.16 -3.99
CA GLU A 142 0.96 9.16 -3.07
C GLU A 142 0.34 10.37 -3.79
N GLN A 143 0.86 10.67 -4.98
CA GLN A 143 0.47 11.79 -5.84
C GLN A 143 -0.57 11.39 -6.88
N PHE A 144 -1.02 10.14 -6.89
CA PHE A 144 -2.07 9.68 -7.80
C PHE A 144 -3.28 10.62 -7.75
N SER A 145 -3.70 11.11 -8.92
CA SER A 145 -4.89 11.93 -9.12
C SER A 145 -5.52 11.53 -10.44
N GLY A 146 -6.51 10.63 -10.37
CA GLY A 146 -7.33 10.26 -11.52
C GLY A 146 -8.53 11.21 -11.66
N ASP A 147 -9.00 11.37 -12.89
CA ASP A 147 -10.26 12.08 -13.15
C ASP A 147 -11.43 11.31 -12.54
N GLU A 148 -12.45 12.03 -12.09
CA GLU A 148 -13.64 11.45 -11.48
C GLU A 148 -14.28 10.38 -12.39
N SER A 149 -14.59 9.20 -11.82
CA SER A 149 -15.28 8.12 -12.55
C SER A 149 -14.63 7.72 -13.90
N SER A 150 -13.30 7.74 -13.98
CA SER A 150 -12.54 7.43 -15.19
C SER A 150 -12.16 5.95 -15.35
N TYR A 151 -12.11 5.19 -14.25
CA TYR A 151 -11.69 3.79 -14.24
C TYR A 151 -12.81 2.84 -13.79
N ASP A 152 -12.97 1.68 -14.44
CA ASP A 152 -13.89 0.61 -13.99
C ASP A 152 -13.19 -0.53 -13.27
N LEU A 153 -11.86 -0.47 -13.12
CA LEU A 153 -11.03 -1.34 -12.30
C LEU A 153 -9.85 -0.54 -11.73
N ALA A 154 -9.56 -0.70 -10.45
CA ALA A 154 -8.29 -0.26 -9.88
C ALA A 154 -7.64 -1.42 -9.15
N TYR A 155 -6.33 -1.57 -9.31
CA TYR A 155 -5.60 -2.58 -8.57
C TYR A 155 -4.20 -2.13 -8.17
N SER A 156 -3.63 -2.81 -7.18
CA SER A 156 -2.25 -2.61 -6.74
C SER A 156 -1.68 -3.90 -6.19
N CYS A 157 -0.53 -4.33 -6.72
CA CYS A 157 0.17 -5.51 -6.25
C CYS A 157 1.44 -5.11 -5.49
N LEU A 158 1.49 -5.42 -4.20
CA LEU A 158 2.64 -5.23 -3.31
C LEU A 158 3.28 -3.83 -3.34
N SER A 159 2.49 -2.74 -3.45
CA SER A 159 3.03 -1.36 -3.38
C SER A 159 2.48 -0.52 -2.21
N LEU A 160 1.20 -0.63 -1.89
CA LEU A 160 0.52 0.31 -0.97
C LEU A 160 1.01 0.29 0.49
N HIS A 161 1.74 -0.74 0.92
CA HIS A 161 2.26 -0.84 2.29
C HIS A 161 3.41 0.13 2.60
N TRP A 162 3.90 0.90 1.63
CA TRP A 162 4.90 1.97 1.81
C TRP A 162 4.35 3.37 1.54
N ILE A 163 3.03 3.54 1.66
CA ILE A 163 2.33 4.81 1.51
C ILE A 163 2.09 5.43 2.89
N ASN A 164 2.52 6.67 3.08
CA ASN A 164 2.36 7.43 4.32
C ASN A 164 0.92 7.93 4.48
N ASP A 165 0.30 8.45 3.42
CA ASP A 165 -1.11 8.86 3.39
C ASP A 165 -1.98 7.81 2.66
N LEU A 166 -1.99 6.59 3.20
CA LEU A 166 -2.79 5.49 2.63
C LEU A 166 -4.29 5.84 2.56
N PRO A 167 -4.91 6.46 3.59
CA PRO A 167 -6.30 6.89 3.52
C PRO A 167 -6.55 7.90 2.37
N GLY A 168 -5.66 8.87 2.19
CA GLY A 168 -5.76 9.86 1.13
C GLY A 168 -5.63 9.25 -0.26
N VAL A 169 -4.65 8.35 -0.47
CA VAL A 169 -4.51 7.62 -1.73
C VAL A 169 -5.76 6.81 -2.04
N LEU A 170 -6.24 6.00 -1.10
CA LEU A 170 -7.44 5.18 -1.28
C LEU A 170 -8.69 6.03 -1.55
N ARG A 171 -8.81 7.22 -0.96
CA ARG A 171 -9.89 8.16 -1.29
C ARG A 171 -9.81 8.66 -2.73
N LYS A 172 -8.60 8.97 -3.22
CA LYS A 172 -8.39 9.39 -4.63
C LYS A 172 -8.66 8.24 -5.59
N VAL A 173 -8.32 7.00 -5.22
CA VAL A 173 -8.68 5.81 -5.97
C VAL A 173 -10.19 5.65 -6.05
N LEU A 174 -10.89 5.74 -4.92
CA LEU A 174 -12.36 5.67 -4.89
C LEU A 174 -13.01 6.77 -5.75
N HIS A 175 -12.46 7.99 -5.73
CA HIS A 175 -12.95 9.09 -6.56
C HIS A 175 -12.76 8.84 -8.07
N ALA A 176 -11.64 8.23 -8.46
CA ALA A 176 -11.34 7.93 -9.85
C ALA A 176 -12.12 6.70 -10.38
N LEU A 177 -12.65 5.87 -9.49
CA LEU A 177 -13.44 4.70 -9.82
C LEU A 177 -14.88 5.09 -10.20
N LYS A 178 -15.40 4.47 -11.27
CA LYS A 178 -16.82 4.51 -11.63
C LYS A 178 -17.66 3.83 -10.54
N ASN A 179 -18.95 4.14 -10.52
CA ASN A 179 -19.90 3.40 -9.68
C ASN A 179 -19.81 1.89 -9.96
N ASP A 180 -19.85 1.08 -8.89
CA ASP A 180 -19.72 -0.39 -8.95
C ASP A 180 -18.37 -0.90 -9.54
N ALA A 181 -17.33 -0.08 -9.51
CA ALA A 181 -15.98 -0.48 -9.89
C ALA A 181 -15.19 -1.07 -8.69
N PRO A 182 -14.57 -2.26 -8.83
CA PRO A 182 -13.79 -2.87 -7.78
C PRO A 182 -12.43 -2.19 -7.65
N PHE A 183 -11.97 -2.13 -6.40
CA PHE A 183 -10.57 -1.97 -6.06
C PHE A 183 -10.04 -3.30 -5.53
N ILE A 184 -8.93 -3.81 -6.09
CA ILE A 184 -8.30 -5.06 -5.66
C ILE A 184 -6.83 -4.80 -5.31
N GLY A 185 -6.47 -4.97 -4.04
CA GLY A 185 -5.12 -4.72 -3.55
C GLY A 185 -4.50 -5.94 -2.87
N ALA A 186 -3.20 -6.12 -3.07
CA ALA A 186 -2.36 -7.03 -2.28
C ALA A 186 -1.23 -6.22 -1.62
N MET A 187 -1.04 -6.37 -0.31
CA MET A 187 0.01 -5.65 0.44
C MET A 187 0.48 -6.47 1.64
N PHE A 188 1.68 -6.20 2.12
CA PHE A 188 2.19 -6.82 3.35
C PHE A 188 1.47 -6.30 4.59
N ALA A 189 1.27 -7.20 5.54
CA ALA A 189 0.60 -6.94 6.83
C ALA A 189 1.52 -7.34 8.01
N SER A 190 1.10 -7.04 9.24
CA SER A 190 1.85 -7.17 10.50
C SER A 190 2.63 -8.48 10.69
N ASP A 191 2.09 -9.61 10.26
CA ASP A 191 2.73 -10.93 10.38
C ASP A 191 3.77 -11.23 9.28
N THR A 192 3.92 -10.35 8.30
CA THR A 192 4.87 -10.55 7.19
C THR A 192 6.32 -10.38 7.66
N LEU A 193 7.16 -11.37 7.34
CA LEU A 193 8.60 -11.41 7.70
C LEU A 193 8.84 -11.37 9.22
N TYR A 194 7.91 -11.89 10.02
CA TYR A 194 8.02 -11.91 11.47
C TYR A 194 9.29 -12.61 11.95
N GLU A 195 9.60 -13.79 11.42
CA GLU A 195 10.78 -14.57 11.80
C GLU A 195 12.08 -13.82 11.48
N LEU A 196 12.14 -13.15 10.33
CA LEU A 196 13.28 -12.33 9.94
C LEU A 196 13.44 -11.12 10.88
N ARG A 197 12.34 -10.44 11.21
CA ARG A 197 12.33 -9.32 12.17
C ARG A 197 12.90 -9.76 13.52
N VAL A 198 12.41 -10.87 14.05
CA VAL A 198 12.85 -11.41 15.35
C VAL A 198 14.31 -11.84 15.30
N ALA A 199 14.73 -12.55 14.25
CA ALA A 199 16.12 -13.01 14.11
C ALA A 199 17.11 -11.84 14.10
N LEU A 200 16.81 -10.77 13.36
CA LEU A 200 17.65 -9.57 13.33
C LEU A 200 17.68 -8.85 14.68
N GLN A 201 16.51 -8.69 15.32
CA GLN A 201 16.42 -8.04 16.63
C GLN A 201 17.21 -8.79 17.71
N LEU A 202 17.13 -10.13 17.72
CA LEU A 202 17.89 -10.95 18.67
C LEU A 202 19.40 -10.86 18.42
N ALA A 203 19.82 -10.98 17.15
CA ALA A 203 21.23 -10.93 16.78
C ALA A 203 21.87 -9.58 17.12
N GLU A 204 21.20 -8.47 16.85
CA GLU A 204 21.69 -7.14 17.20
C GLU A 204 21.68 -6.89 18.70
N ASN A 205 20.61 -7.31 19.39
CA ASN A 205 20.52 -7.12 20.82
C ASN A 205 21.63 -7.88 21.58
N GLU A 206 22.00 -9.08 21.09
CA GLU A 206 23.12 -9.86 21.63
C GLU A 206 24.49 -9.23 21.33
N ARG A 207 24.70 -8.73 20.09
CA ARG A 207 26.03 -8.30 19.62
C ARG A 207 26.33 -6.82 19.87
N GLU A 208 25.32 -5.97 19.81
CA GLU A 208 25.43 -4.51 19.83
C GLU A 208 24.76 -3.87 21.05
N GLY A 209 23.98 -4.66 21.83
CA GLY A 209 23.27 -4.17 23.01
C GLY A 209 22.05 -3.31 22.70
N GLY A 210 21.56 -3.35 21.45
CA GLY A 210 20.37 -2.65 20.95
C GLY A 210 19.91 -3.27 19.63
N PHE A 211 18.89 -2.69 18.99
CA PHE A 211 18.45 -3.15 17.66
C PHE A 211 17.92 -1.99 16.82
N ALA A 212 17.98 -2.15 15.50
CA ALA A 212 17.40 -1.23 14.53
C ALA A 212 16.14 -1.82 13.88
N ALA A 213 15.29 -0.95 13.32
CA ALA A 213 14.08 -1.35 12.61
C ALA A 213 14.41 -1.73 11.16
N HIS A 214 14.81 -2.99 10.93
CA HIS A 214 15.15 -3.49 9.59
C HIS A 214 13.94 -3.82 8.72
N ILE A 215 12.82 -4.19 9.34
CA ILE A 215 11.59 -4.54 8.65
C ILE A 215 10.57 -3.42 8.87
N SER A 216 9.94 -2.98 7.78
CA SER A 216 8.92 -1.94 7.81
C SER A 216 7.80 -2.25 8.82
N PRO A 217 7.23 -1.23 9.48
CA PRO A 217 5.99 -1.40 10.22
C PRO A 217 4.86 -1.63 9.20
N PHE A 218 4.23 -2.80 9.25
CA PHE A 218 3.10 -3.13 8.39
C PHE A 218 1.79 -2.95 9.14
N VAL A 219 0.71 -2.76 8.38
CA VAL A 219 -0.63 -2.58 8.91
C VAL A 219 -1.20 -3.90 9.46
N GLU A 220 -2.03 -3.82 10.49
CA GLU A 220 -2.82 -4.95 10.95
C GLU A 220 -3.99 -5.21 9.97
N PRO A 221 -4.27 -6.45 9.56
CA PRO A 221 -5.34 -6.73 8.60
C PRO A 221 -6.72 -6.14 8.98
N PRO A 222 -7.19 -6.20 10.25
CA PRO A 222 -8.46 -5.60 10.64
C PRO A 222 -8.54 -4.08 10.42
N ASP A 223 -7.41 -3.38 10.56
CA ASP A 223 -7.35 -1.92 10.41
C ASP A 223 -7.57 -1.49 8.95
N ILE A 224 -7.09 -2.29 7.98
CA ILE A 224 -7.39 -2.05 6.56
C ILE A 224 -8.88 -2.19 6.27
N GLY A 225 -9.54 -3.19 6.86
CA GLY A 225 -10.98 -3.37 6.69
C GLY A 225 -11.78 -2.17 7.19
N GLY A 226 -11.47 -1.72 8.42
CA GLY A 226 -12.08 -0.54 9.00
C GLY A 226 -11.76 0.76 8.23
N LEU A 227 -10.53 0.88 7.72
CA LEU A 227 -10.11 2.01 6.89
C LEU A 227 -10.92 2.10 5.60
N LEU A 228 -11.01 1.01 4.84
CA LEU A 228 -11.75 0.96 3.57
C LEU A 228 -13.23 1.33 3.77
N GLN A 229 -13.87 0.79 4.81
CA GLN A 229 -15.25 1.13 5.15
C GLN A 229 -15.44 2.61 5.49
N ARG A 230 -14.52 3.21 6.26
CA ARG A 230 -14.56 4.65 6.60
C ARG A 230 -14.37 5.57 5.40
N ILE A 231 -13.64 5.11 4.38
CA ILE A 231 -13.44 5.87 3.13
C ILE A 231 -14.69 5.82 2.26
N GLY A 232 -15.48 4.76 2.35
CA GLY A 232 -16.70 4.56 1.57
C GLY A 232 -16.65 3.38 0.61
N TYR A 233 -15.65 2.50 0.73
CA TYR A 233 -15.68 1.22 0.01
C TYR A 233 -16.76 0.31 0.58
N ASN A 234 -17.54 -0.29 -0.32
CA ASN A 234 -18.60 -1.24 0.01
C ASN A 234 -18.12 -2.68 -0.20
N ILE A 235 -18.73 -3.64 0.50
CA ILE A 235 -18.46 -5.08 0.33
C ILE A 235 -16.96 -5.41 0.50
N VAL A 236 -16.35 -4.86 1.56
CA VAL A 236 -14.92 -5.08 1.85
C VAL A 236 -14.69 -6.54 2.21
N THR A 237 -13.87 -7.21 1.41
CA THR A 237 -13.43 -8.60 1.64
C THR A 237 -11.93 -8.62 1.84
N LEU A 238 -11.49 -9.15 2.97
CA LEU A 238 -10.07 -9.37 3.28
C LEU A 238 -9.78 -10.86 3.22
N VAL A 239 -8.70 -11.22 2.52
CA VAL A 239 -8.22 -12.60 2.46
C VAL A 239 -6.77 -12.60 2.93
N ARG A 240 -6.45 -13.60 3.76
CA ARG A 240 -5.10 -13.84 4.28
C ARG A 240 -4.37 -14.84 3.40
#